data_AF-A0A2D7XE34-F1
#
_entry.id   AF-A0A2D7XE34-F1
#
_cell.length_a   1.000
_cell.length_b   1.000
_cell.length_c   1.000
_cell.angle_alpha   90.00
_cell.angle_beta   90.00
_cell.angle_gamma   90.00
#
_symmetry.space_group_name_H-M   'P 1'
#
loop_
_entity.id
_entity.type
_entity.pdbx_description
1 polymer ?
#
loop_
_entity_poly.entity_id
_entity_poly.type
_entity_poly.pdbx_seq_one_letter_code
_entity_poly.pdbx_strand_id
1 'polypeptide(L)'
;MKIVVTNEYVTVAGKTVLHNEYPWRTATNRHTNTDGSSWGWIDQAPGHVCWSDNESFNSTAASAMVRAHNQWLEDQQPLSIKIIKAKREYETAKAELDSVRGKYEAASKRLSAAEDVLNSLHATQEPA
;
A
#
# COMPACT_ATOMS: atom_id res chain seq x y z
N MET A 1 1.02 10.93 -16.78
CA MET A 1 0.07 11.89 -16.17
C MET A 1 0.84 12.83 -15.28
N LYS A 2 0.79 14.15 -15.52
CA LYS A 2 1.49 15.14 -14.70
C LYS A 2 0.69 15.40 -13.42
N ILE A 3 1.36 15.38 -12.27
CA ILE A 3 0.81 15.69 -10.95
C ILE A 3 1.55 16.92 -10.45
N VAL A 4 0.81 17.93 -9.99
CA VAL A 4 1.37 19.14 -9.36
C VAL A 4 0.80 19.21 -7.95
N VAL A 5 1.66 19.31 -6.95
CA VAL A 5 1.28 19.45 -5.54
C VAL A 5 1.90 20.73 -5.01
N THR A 6 1.10 21.53 -4.34
CA THR A 6 1.51 22.75 -3.64
C THR A 6 1.03 22.68 -2.20
N ASN A 7 1.31 23.71 -1.39
CA ASN A 7 0.77 23.76 -0.02
C ASN A 7 -0.75 23.98 0.02
N GLU A 8 -1.35 24.47 -1.07
CA GLU A 8 -2.75 24.88 -1.10
C GLU A 8 -3.63 23.88 -1.87
N TYR A 9 -3.08 23.24 -2.90
CA TYR A 9 -3.84 22.40 -3.82
C TYR A 9 -3.01 21.30 -4.47
N VAL A 10 -3.74 20.32 -5.00
CA VAL A 10 -3.24 19.30 -5.92
C VAL A 10 -3.93 19.40 -7.28
N THR A 11 -3.15 19.28 -8.35
CA THR A 11 -3.64 19.21 -9.73
C THR A 11 -3.24 17.90 -10.37
N VAL A 12 -4.21 17.15 -10.91
CA VAL A 12 -3.99 15.92 -11.67
C VAL A 12 -4.88 15.91 -12.90
N ALA A 13 -4.30 15.59 -14.06
CA ALA A 13 -5.02 15.56 -15.35
C ALA A 13 -5.87 16.82 -15.63
N GLY A 14 -5.35 18.00 -15.25
CA GLY A 14 -6.03 19.29 -15.44
C GLY A 14 -7.08 19.64 -14.38
N LYS A 15 -7.43 18.71 -13.48
CA LYS A 15 -8.34 18.97 -12.35
C LYS A 15 -7.56 19.45 -11.14
N THR A 16 -7.91 20.61 -10.61
CA THR A 16 -7.31 21.19 -9.39
C THR A 16 -8.29 21.13 -8.23
N VAL A 17 -7.82 20.69 -7.07
CA VAL A 17 -8.61 20.56 -5.84
C VAL A 17 -7.79 21.08 -4.67
N LEU A 18 -8.41 21.93 -3.83
CA LEU A 18 -7.78 22.45 -2.61
C LEU A 18 -7.55 21.33 -1.60
N HIS A 19 -6.45 21.41 -0.86
CA HIS A 19 -6.24 20.54 0.28
C HIS A 19 -7.20 20.86 1.44
N ASN A 20 -7.49 19.86 2.26
CA ASN A 20 -8.15 20.02 3.55
C ASN A 20 -7.49 19.08 4.58
N GLU A 21 -8.00 19.04 5.81
CA GLU A 21 -7.39 18.28 6.91
C GLU A 21 -7.81 16.79 6.94
N TYR A 22 -8.62 16.34 5.97
CA TYR A 22 -9.23 15.01 5.99
C TYR A 22 -8.65 14.12 4.89
N PRO A 23 -8.29 12.86 5.21
CA PRO A 23 -7.80 11.94 4.18
C PRO A 23 -8.89 11.69 3.13
N TRP A 24 -8.50 11.75 1.87
CA TRP A 24 -9.40 11.47 0.77
C TRP A 24 -9.44 9.98 0.45
N ARG A 25 -10.56 9.55 -0.14
CA ARG A 25 -10.72 8.21 -0.70
C ARG A 25 -11.47 8.27 -2.02
N THR A 26 -11.06 7.46 -2.97
CA THR A 26 -11.84 7.25 -4.20
C THR A 26 -13.01 6.32 -3.89
N ALA A 27 -14.21 6.73 -4.28
CA ALA A 27 -15.41 5.91 -4.30
C ALA A 27 -15.85 5.71 -5.76
N THR A 28 -16.44 4.54 -6.05
CA THR A 28 -16.93 4.17 -7.37
C THR A 28 -18.44 4.00 -7.31
N ASN A 29 -19.16 4.54 -8.29
CA ASN A 29 -20.59 4.31 -8.41
C ASN A 29 -20.86 2.85 -8.81
N ARG A 30 -21.95 2.27 -8.29
CA ARG A 30 -22.41 0.94 -8.67
C ARG A 30 -22.96 0.88 -10.10
N HIS A 31 -23.48 2.00 -10.60
CA HIS A 31 -24.01 2.11 -11.96
C HIS A 31 -23.00 2.77 -12.89
N THR A 32 -22.82 2.20 -14.07
CA THR A 32 -22.02 2.80 -15.14
C THR A 32 -22.78 3.94 -15.81
N ASN A 33 -22.05 4.77 -16.56
CA ASN A 33 -22.62 5.70 -17.52
C ASN A 33 -23.39 4.96 -18.62
N THR A 34 -24.15 5.69 -19.43
CA THR A 34 -24.90 5.13 -20.58
C THR A 34 -24.00 4.42 -21.60
N ASP A 35 -22.74 4.86 -21.73
CA ASP A 35 -21.73 4.24 -22.59
C ASP A 35 -21.03 3.03 -21.95
N GLY A 36 -21.43 2.63 -20.74
CA GLY A 36 -20.83 1.52 -19.99
C GLY A 36 -19.57 1.89 -19.21
N SER A 37 -19.08 3.14 -19.29
CA SER A 37 -17.90 3.55 -18.53
C SER A 37 -18.20 3.69 -17.03
N SER A 38 -17.21 3.35 -16.20
CA SER A 38 -17.30 3.54 -14.75
C SER A 38 -17.12 5.01 -14.39
N TRP A 39 -17.80 5.44 -13.34
CA TRP A 39 -17.61 6.76 -12.75
C TRP A 39 -17.68 6.69 -11.23
N GLY A 40 -17.25 7.76 -10.58
CA GLY A 40 -17.25 7.84 -9.13
C GLY A 40 -16.93 9.23 -8.62
N TRP A 41 -16.58 9.30 -7.34
CA TRP A 41 -16.22 10.55 -6.67
C TRP A 41 -15.03 10.36 -5.73
N ILE A 42 -14.43 11.47 -5.31
CA ILE A 42 -13.48 11.50 -4.22
C ILE A 42 -14.23 11.98 -2.98
N ASP A 43 -14.37 11.07 -2.02
CA ASP A 43 -15.00 11.39 -0.74
C ASP A 43 -14.03 12.21 0.13
N GLN A 44 -14.60 13.08 0.96
CA GLN A 44 -13.90 14.11 1.75
C GLN A 44 -13.19 15.20 0.94
N ALA A 45 -13.10 15.10 -0.39
CA ALA A 45 -12.56 16.19 -1.20
C ALA A 45 -13.52 17.39 -1.24
N PRO A 46 -13.00 18.63 -1.13
CA PRO A 46 -13.83 19.81 -1.28
C PRO A 46 -14.35 19.94 -2.71
N GLY A 47 -15.58 20.41 -2.87
CA GLY A 47 -16.16 20.72 -4.18
C GLY A 47 -16.68 19.52 -4.98
N HIS A 48 -17.04 18.41 -4.32
CA HIS A 48 -17.71 17.25 -4.93
C HIS A 48 -17.00 16.73 -6.18
N VAL A 49 -15.75 16.32 -6.01
CA VAL A 49 -14.88 15.93 -7.12
C VAL A 49 -15.31 14.58 -7.69
N CYS A 50 -15.94 14.58 -8.87
CA CYS A 50 -16.28 13.39 -9.62
C CYS A 50 -15.18 13.01 -10.63
N TRP A 51 -15.12 11.73 -10.98
CA TRP A 51 -14.24 11.19 -12.01
C TRP A 51 -15.03 10.21 -12.90
N SER A 52 -14.58 10.04 -14.15
CA SER A 52 -15.21 9.12 -15.09
C SER A 52 -14.19 8.53 -16.06
N ASP A 53 -14.27 7.23 -16.35
CA ASP A 53 -13.28 6.54 -17.20
C ASP A 53 -13.38 6.92 -18.69
N ASN A 54 -14.46 7.59 -19.10
CA ASN A 54 -14.59 8.21 -20.42
C ASN A 54 -14.06 9.66 -20.48
N GLU A 55 -13.57 10.22 -19.37
CA GLU A 55 -12.98 11.55 -19.30
C GLU A 55 -11.46 11.52 -19.05
N SER A 56 -10.81 12.69 -19.19
CA SER A 56 -9.39 12.83 -18.86
C SER A 56 -9.10 12.65 -17.37
N PHE A 57 -10.05 13.04 -16.51
CA PHE A 57 -10.00 12.82 -15.06
C PHE A 57 -10.74 11.51 -14.72
N ASN A 58 -10.07 10.40 -15.00
CA ASN A 58 -10.57 9.03 -14.81
C ASN A 58 -10.19 8.43 -13.44
N SER A 59 -10.57 7.16 -13.21
CA SER A 59 -10.27 6.44 -11.97
C SER A 59 -8.80 6.45 -11.58
N THR A 60 -7.89 6.34 -12.56
CA THR A 60 -6.44 6.38 -12.35
C THR A 60 -5.99 7.78 -11.93
N ALA A 61 -6.52 8.83 -12.57
CA ALA A 61 -6.25 10.21 -12.20
C ALA A 61 -6.78 10.56 -10.80
N ALA A 62 -7.99 10.13 -10.48
CA ALA A 62 -8.58 10.29 -9.15
C ALA A 62 -7.75 9.58 -8.08
N SER A 63 -7.31 8.35 -8.34
CA SER A 63 -6.47 7.57 -7.42
C SER A 63 -5.12 8.25 -7.16
N ALA A 64 -4.51 8.81 -8.20
CA ALA A 64 -3.27 9.56 -8.07
C ALA A 64 -3.45 10.87 -7.29
N MET A 65 -4.56 11.59 -7.52
CA MET A 65 -4.90 12.80 -6.76
C MET A 65 -5.08 12.50 -5.27
N VAL A 66 -5.83 11.45 -4.93
CA VAL A 66 -6.02 11.00 -3.55
C VAL A 66 -4.69 10.66 -2.90
N ARG A 67 -3.82 9.90 -3.58
CA ARG A 67 -2.50 9.54 -3.05
C ARG A 67 -1.64 10.76 -2.79
N ALA A 68 -1.61 11.72 -3.72
CA ALA A 68 -0.83 12.94 -3.59
C ALA A 68 -1.33 13.81 -2.42
N HIS A 69 -2.64 13.98 -2.26
CA HIS A 69 -3.20 14.70 -1.12
C HIS A 69 -2.92 14.01 0.22
N ASN A 70 -3.11 12.69 0.30
CA ASN A 70 -2.89 11.96 1.54
C ASN A 70 -1.40 11.95 1.93
N GLN A 71 -0.49 11.92 0.95
CA GLN A 71 0.94 12.11 1.20
C GLN A 71 1.23 13.51 1.75
N TRP A 72 0.64 14.55 1.13
CA TRP A 72 0.77 15.92 1.65
C TRP A 72 0.28 16.03 3.10
N LEU A 73 -0.85 15.39 3.45
CA LEU A 73 -1.36 15.35 4.83
C LEU A 73 -0.37 14.71 5.80
N GLU A 74 0.24 13.58 5.42
CA GLU A 74 1.29 12.94 6.22
C GLU A 74 2.50 13.86 6.35
N ASP A 75 2.87 14.58 5.29
CA ASP A 75 3.99 15.51 5.31
C ASP A 75 3.74 16.74 6.19
N GLN A 76 2.50 17.18 6.36
CA GLN A 76 2.13 18.26 7.28
C GLN A 76 2.18 17.84 8.77
N GLN A 77 2.28 16.55 9.09
CA GLN A 77 2.29 16.12 10.49
C GLN A 77 3.53 16.64 11.23
N PRO A 78 3.39 17.06 12.51
CA PRO A 78 4.53 17.42 13.33
C PRO A 78 5.54 16.28 13.43
N LEU A 79 6.83 16.62 13.48
CA LEU A 79 7.92 15.65 13.52
C LEU A 79 7.77 14.62 14.67
N SER A 80 7.23 15.03 15.81
CA SER A 80 6.96 14.16 16.95
C SER A 80 5.99 13.01 16.61
N ILE A 81 4.93 13.31 15.85
CA ILE A 81 3.95 12.31 15.41
C ILE A 81 4.60 11.35 14.41
N LYS A 82 5.37 11.88 13.46
CA LYS A 82 6.13 11.07 12.48
C LYS A 82 7.08 10.10 13.18
N ILE A 83 7.81 10.56 14.20
CA ILE A 83 8.70 9.71 15.01
C ILE A 83 7.92 8.61 15.74
N ILE A 84 6.76 8.92 16.32
CA ILE A 84 5.93 7.92 17.01
C ILE A 84 5.46 6.84 16.04
N LYS A 85 4.99 7.21 14.84
CA LYS A 85 4.59 6.26 13.80
C LYS A 85 5.76 5.37 13.37
N ALA A 86 6.89 5.98 13.02
CA ALA A 86 8.09 5.25 12.59
C ALA A 86 8.60 4.27 13.66
N LYS A 87 8.56 4.65 14.94
CA LYS A 87 8.91 3.74 16.05
C LYS A 87 7.98 2.54 16.14
N ARG A 88 6.66 2.74 15.98
CA ARG A 88 5.69 1.64 16.01
C ARG A 88 5.92 0.66 14.86
N GLU A 89 6.09 1.19 13.64
CA GLU A 89 6.39 0.37 12.46
C GLU A 89 7.68 -0.41 12.61
N TYR A 90 8.73 0.22 13.15
CA TYR A 90 9.99 -0.43 13.46
C TYR A 90 9.83 -1.60 14.44
N GLU A 91 9.12 -1.40 15.55
CA GLU A 91 8.90 -2.47 16.54
C GLU A 91 8.07 -3.62 15.96
N THR A 92 7.05 -3.32 15.14
CA THR A 92 6.28 -4.36 14.43
C THR A 92 7.15 -5.14 13.46
N ALA A 93 7.93 -4.46 12.62
CA ALA A 93 8.81 -5.11 11.64
C ALA A 93 9.91 -5.95 12.33
N LYS A 94 10.43 -5.47 13.47
CA LYS A 94 11.39 -6.19 14.29
C LYS A 94 10.79 -7.48 14.87
N ALA A 95 9.59 -7.40 15.43
CA ALA A 95 8.89 -8.58 15.96
C ALA A 95 8.61 -9.63 14.87
N GLU A 96 8.24 -9.18 13.66
CA GLU A 96 8.06 -10.07 12.52
C GLU A 96 9.36 -10.75 12.10
N LEU A 97 10.46 -9.99 12.00
CA LEU A 97 11.79 -10.53 11.69
C LEU A 97 12.22 -11.59 12.70
N ASP A 98 12.04 -11.33 13.99
CA ASP A 98 12.39 -12.28 15.06
C ASP A 98 11.53 -13.56 14.97
N SER A 99 10.24 -13.43 14.64
CA SER A 99 9.36 -14.59 14.40
C SER A 99 9.82 -15.43 13.20
N VAL A 100 10.15 -14.77 12.08
CA VAL A 100 10.63 -15.44 10.86
C VAL A 100 11.97 -16.14 11.12
N ARG A 101 12.89 -15.51 11.85
CA ARG A 101 14.16 -16.12 12.25
C ARG A 101 13.96 -17.38 13.07
N GLY A 102 13.08 -17.34 14.08
CA GLY A 102 12.76 -18.53 14.88
C GLY A 102 12.18 -19.68 14.04
N LYS A 103 11.30 -19.36 13.09
CA LYS A 103 10.75 -20.36 12.14
C LYS A 103 11.83 -20.93 11.23
N TYR A 104 12.73 -20.10 10.73
CA TYR A 104 13.85 -20.52 9.88
C TYR A 104 14.81 -21.46 10.62
N GLU A 105 15.21 -21.12 11.84
CA GLU A 105 16.08 -21.96 12.67
C GLU A 105 15.44 -23.33 12.96
N ALA A 106 14.14 -23.35 13.29
CA ALA A 106 13.41 -24.59 13.53
C ALA A 106 13.31 -25.45 12.25
N ALA A 107 13.03 -24.82 11.10
CA ALA A 107 13.00 -25.51 9.81
C ALA A 107 14.37 -26.06 9.41
N SER A 108 15.44 -25.30 9.62
CA SER A 108 16.82 -25.71 9.34
C SER A 108 17.24 -26.92 10.18
N LYS A 109 16.93 -26.93 11.48
CA LYS A 109 17.19 -28.09 12.36
C LYS A 109 16.45 -29.34 11.89
N ARG A 110 15.19 -29.20 11.45
CA ARG A 110 14.40 -30.31 10.92
C ARG A 110 14.97 -30.84 9.61
N LEU A 111 15.44 -29.96 8.73
CA LEU A 111 16.07 -30.36 7.48
C LEU A 111 17.34 -31.17 7.75
N SER A 112 18.25 -30.65 8.58
CA SER A 112 19.48 -31.37 8.95
C SER A 112 19.19 -32.73 9.58
N ALA A 113 18.22 -32.82 10.51
CA ALA A 113 17.85 -34.11 11.09
C ALA A 113 17.28 -35.08 10.06
N ALA A 114 16.52 -34.60 9.06
CA ALA A 114 16.00 -35.43 7.98
C ALA A 114 17.12 -35.90 7.04
N GLU A 115 18.12 -35.04 6.77
CA GLU A 115 19.32 -35.39 6.00
C GLU A 115 20.14 -36.47 6.71
N ASP A 116 20.34 -36.36 8.03
CA ASP A 116 21.05 -37.38 8.82
C ASP A 116 20.34 -38.74 8.76
N VAL A 117 19.01 -38.75 8.89
CA VAL A 117 18.21 -39.97 8.75
C VAL A 117 18.35 -40.55 7.34
N LEU A 118 18.23 -39.72 6.30
CA LEU A 118 18.36 -40.15 4.91
C LEU A 118 19.74 -40.77 4.64
N ASN A 119 20.81 -40.12 5.10
CA ASN A 119 22.18 -40.61 4.97
C ASN A 119 22.39 -41.96 5.68
N SER A 120 21.82 -42.13 6.87
CA SER A 120 21.90 -43.40 7.61
C SER A 120 21.22 -44.55 6.86
N LEU A 121 20.07 -44.29 6.23
CA LEU A 121 19.35 -45.27 5.43
C LEU A 121 20.12 -45.64 4.15
N HIS A 122 20.72 -44.66 3.47
CA HIS A 122 21.58 -44.92 2.31
C HIS A 122 22.79 -45.79 2.66
N ALA A 123 23.48 -45.50 3.78
CA ALA A 123 24.61 -46.29 4.24
C ALA A 123 24.24 -47.75 4.61
N THR A 124 22.97 -48.02 4.90
CA THR A 124 22.47 -49.37 5.20
C THR A 124 22.09 -50.16 3.93
N GLN A 125 21.92 -49.48 2.79
CA GLN A 125 21.51 -50.09 1.52
C GLN A 125 22.68 -50.52 0.61
N GLU A 126 23.93 -50.14 0.89
CA GLU A 126 25.10 -50.64 0.17
C GLU A 126 25.56 -51.98 0.77
N PRO A 127 25.35 -53.14 0.10
CA PRO A 127 25.98 -54.39 0.52
C PRO A 127 27.49 -54.34 0.22
N ALA A 128 28.28 -54.87 1.16
CA ALA A 128 29.71 -55.12 1.00
C ALA A 128 30.03 -56.06 -0.19
#